data_AF-A0A9D7QMU1-F1
#
_entry.id   AF-A0A9D7QMU1-F1
#
_cell.length_a   1.000
_cell.length_b   1.000
_cell.length_c   1.000
_cell.angle_alpha   90.00
_cell.angle_beta   90.00
_cell.angle_gamma   90.00
#
_symmetry.space_group_name_H-M   'P 1'
#
loop_
_entity.id
_entity.type
_entity.pdbx_description
1 polymer ?
#
loop_
_entity_poly.entity_id
_entity_poly.type
_entity_poly.pdbx_seq_one_letter_code
_entity_poly.pdbx_strand_id
1 'polypeptide(L)'
;MKRIRILGFLMLMFPVMLLSQGISNLWLMGYGGNQVSPPFGGIDMDFITGTPVISYVTRSMEMSRAVSNISDANGNILFYTNGIYISDATGDTMQNGSGLNPSVYTSWYPDGLPPPQMNMIIPDPGNPDLYYLFHTTVDDPFSALLTRYLYYSIVDMSQNSGLGAVYPSDELHLDLS
;
A
#
# COMPACT_ATOMS: atom_id res chain seq x y z
N MET A 1 36.76 38.16 2.69
CA MET A 1 35.36 38.30 2.21
C MET A 1 35.10 37.77 0.78
N LYS A 2 35.98 38.02 -0.22
CA LYS A 2 35.76 37.55 -1.61
C LYS A 2 35.78 36.02 -1.79
N ARG A 3 36.60 35.28 -1.02
CA ARG A 3 36.71 33.80 -1.12
C ARG A 3 35.49 33.03 -0.61
N ILE A 4 34.78 33.57 0.39
CA ILE A 4 33.52 32.99 0.92
C ILE A 4 32.38 33.13 -0.11
N ARG A 5 32.36 34.20 -0.91
CA ARG A 5 31.37 34.41 -1.98
C ARG A 5 31.54 33.40 -3.13
N ILE A 6 32.78 33.00 -3.42
CA ILE A 6 33.07 31.98 -4.46
C ILE A 6 32.61 30.59 -3.99
N LEU A 7 32.79 30.27 -2.70
CA LEU A 7 32.34 28.98 -2.15
C LEU A 7 30.81 28.83 -2.18
N GLY A 8 30.07 29.90 -1.84
CA GLY A 8 28.61 29.90 -1.92
C GLY A 8 28.08 29.79 -3.36
N PHE A 9 28.79 30.38 -4.34
CA PHE A 9 28.44 30.26 -5.75
C PHE A 9 28.70 28.86 -6.32
N LEU A 10 29.73 28.16 -5.82
CA LEU A 10 30.04 26.77 -6.17
C LEU A 10 29.03 25.76 -5.60
N MET A 11 28.47 26.00 -4.42
CA MET A 11 27.38 25.16 -3.86
C MET A 11 26.07 25.25 -4.65
N LEU A 12 25.84 26.35 -5.38
CA LEU A 12 24.65 26.53 -6.24
C LEU A 12 24.77 25.84 -7.61
N MET A 13 25.96 25.35 -7.99
CA MET A 13 26.20 24.69 -9.28
C MET A 13 26.18 23.17 -9.22
N PHE A 14 25.98 22.58 -8.04
CA PHE A 14 25.70 21.14 -7.92
C PHE A 14 24.19 20.93 -8.07
N PRO A 15 23.71 20.26 -9.14
CA PRO A 15 22.34 19.81 -9.17
C PRO A 15 22.14 18.85 -8.00
N VAL A 16 21.30 19.24 -7.04
CA VAL A 16 20.79 18.31 -6.04
C VAL A 16 19.92 17.34 -6.82
N MET A 17 20.41 16.12 -7.04
CA MET A 17 19.56 15.03 -7.52
C MET A 17 18.56 14.76 -6.41
N LEU A 18 17.39 15.41 -6.49
CA LEU A 18 16.24 15.03 -5.69
C LEU A 18 15.76 13.70 -6.28
N LEU A 19 16.26 12.60 -5.74
CA LEU A 19 15.72 11.28 -6.07
C LEU A 19 14.26 11.27 -5.63
N SER A 20 13.36 10.90 -6.54
CA SER A 20 11.98 10.55 -6.20
C SER A 20 12.03 9.51 -5.09
N GLN A 21 11.20 9.67 -4.06
CA GLN A 21 11.14 8.72 -2.95
C GLN A 21 10.45 7.45 -3.46
N GLY A 22 11.22 6.35 -3.60
CA GLY A 22 10.77 5.04 -4.11
C GLY A 22 9.49 4.49 -3.48
N ILE A 23 9.12 5.04 -2.32
CA ILE A 23 8.01 4.66 -1.45
C ILE A 23 6.68 4.48 -2.20
N SER A 24 6.38 5.32 -3.19
CA SER A 24 5.13 5.29 -3.96
C SER A 24 5.32 5.14 -5.47
N ASN A 25 6.50 4.69 -5.91
CA ASN A 25 6.82 4.53 -7.34
C ASN A 25 6.38 3.18 -7.90
N LEU A 26 6.10 2.19 -7.06
CA LEU A 26 5.62 0.87 -7.48
C LEU A 26 4.10 0.83 -7.43
N TRP A 27 3.45 0.58 -8.56
CA TRP A 27 2.00 0.42 -8.63
C TRP A 27 1.68 -1.03 -8.90
N LEU A 28 1.03 -1.69 -7.94
CA LEU A 28 0.56 -3.04 -8.12
C LEU A 28 -0.78 -3.07 -8.83
N MET A 29 -0.87 -3.92 -9.84
CA MET A 29 -2.09 -4.14 -10.63
C MET A 29 -2.25 -5.63 -10.93
N GLY A 30 -3.41 -6.04 -11.44
CA GLY A 30 -3.62 -7.41 -11.91
C GLY A 30 -5.03 -7.94 -11.65
N TYR A 31 -5.32 -9.10 -12.21
CA TYR A 31 -6.54 -9.87 -11.92
C TYR A 31 -6.29 -11.36 -12.17
N GLY A 32 -6.94 -12.23 -11.41
CA GLY A 32 -6.78 -13.69 -11.51
C GLY A 32 -5.50 -14.16 -10.82
N GLY A 33 -5.50 -14.14 -9.49
CA GLY A 33 -4.39 -14.59 -8.63
C GLY A 33 -3.80 -15.95 -9.05
N ASN A 34 -2.52 -16.14 -8.74
CA ASN A 34 -1.67 -17.28 -9.12
C ASN A 34 -1.44 -17.47 -10.63
N GLN A 35 -1.65 -16.43 -11.43
CA GLN A 35 -1.37 -16.42 -12.87
C GLN A 35 -0.22 -15.44 -13.19
N VAL A 36 0.37 -15.59 -14.38
CA VAL A 36 1.49 -14.75 -14.87
C VAL A 36 1.36 -14.36 -16.35
N SER A 37 0.29 -14.80 -17.01
CA SER A 37 0.12 -14.58 -18.44
C SER A 37 -0.95 -13.51 -18.69
N PRO A 38 -0.62 -12.42 -19.39
CA PRO A 38 -1.59 -11.42 -19.80
C PRO A 38 -2.83 -12.07 -20.46
N PRO A 39 -4.06 -11.61 -20.14
CA PRO A 39 -4.38 -10.43 -19.32
C PRO A 39 -4.41 -10.69 -17.80
N PHE A 40 -4.01 -11.88 -17.33
CA PHE A 40 -4.13 -12.31 -15.94
C PHE A 40 -2.79 -12.29 -15.19
N GLY A 41 -2.87 -12.29 -13.86
CA GLY A 41 -1.72 -12.29 -12.96
C GLY A 41 -1.38 -10.92 -12.39
N GLY A 42 -0.32 -10.88 -11.59
CA GLY A 42 0.21 -9.67 -11.00
C GLY A 42 1.04 -8.87 -12.00
N ILE A 43 0.86 -7.56 -11.98
CA ILE A 43 1.59 -6.59 -12.80
C ILE A 43 2.21 -5.56 -11.88
N ASP A 44 3.48 -5.29 -12.10
CA ASP A 44 4.23 -4.23 -11.44
C ASP A 44 4.48 -3.14 -12.46
N MET A 45 3.98 -1.94 -12.18
CA MET A 45 4.31 -0.74 -12.93
C MET A 45 5.19 0.15 -12.05
N ASP A 46 6.50 0.13 -12.33
CA ASP A 46 7.52 0.81 -11.54
C ASP A 46 7.98 2.10 -12.22
N PHE A 47 7.90 3.22 -11.49
CA PHE A 47 8.30 4.54 -11.93
C PHE A 47 9.65 5.02 -11.36
N ILE A 48 10.42 4.17 -10.68
CA ILE A 48 11.66 4.58 -9.98
C ILE A 48 12.71 5.23 -10.89
N THR A 49 12.72 4.89 -12.19
CA THR A 49 13.63 5.46 -13.18
C THR A 49 13.11 6.73 -13.85
N GLY A 50 11.90 7.19 -13.48
CA GLY A 50 11.20 8.31 -14.13
C GLY A 50 10.41 7.93 -15.39
N THR A 51 10.51 6.67 -15.83
CA THR A 51 9.69 6.08 -16.90
C THR A 51 9.09 4.76 -16.42
N PRO A 52 7.84 4.42 -16.80
CA PRO A 52 7.21 3.19 -16.36
C PRO A 52 7.94 1.96 -16.91
N VAL A 53 8.39 1.11 -15.99
CA VAL A 53 8.90 -0.24 -16.26
C VAL A 53 7.82 -1.23 -15.85
N ILE A 54 7.42 -2.11 -16.77
CA ILE A 54 6.35 -3.09 -16.52
C ILE A 54 6.98 -4.48 -16.36
N SER A 55 6.66 -5.16 -15.26
CA SER A 55 6.98 -6.57 -15.06
C SER A 55 5.76 -7.40 -14.67
N TYR A 56 5.81 -8.69 -15.00
CA TYR A 56 4.76 -9.66 -14.68
C TYR A 56 5.25 -10.57 -13.58
N VAL A 57 4.42 -10.76 -12.56
CA VAL A 57 4.79 -11.48 -11.35
C VAL A 57 3.64 -12.35 -10.88
N THR A 58 3.96 -13.51 -10.31
CA THR A 58 2.95 -14.35 -9.67
C THR A 58 2.60 -13.72 -8.33
N ARG A 59 1.32 -13.42 -8.11
CA ARG A 59 0.77 -13.08 -6.79
C ARG A 59 -0.41 -13.96 -6.47
N SER A 60 -0.46 -14.47 -5.26
CA SER A 60 -1.59 -15.24 -4.74
C SER A 60 -2.83 -14.36 -4.57
N MET A 61 -2.64 -13.14 -4.08
CA MET A 61 -3.68 -12.13 -3.87
C MET A 61 -4.34 -11.67 -5.18
N GLU A 62 -5.66 -11.52 -5.14
CA GLU A 62 -6.43 -10.89 -6.22
C GLU A 62 -6.27 -9.36 -6.17
N MET A 63 -5.76 -8.75 -7.24
CA MET A 63 -5.30 -7.36 -7.27
C MET A 63 -6.21 -6.42 -8.08
N SER A 64 -7.51 -6.74 -8.14
CA SER A 64 -8.39 -6.17 -9.17
C SER A 64 -8.67 -4.67 -9.02
N ARG A 65 -9.03 -4.18 -7.83
CA ARG A 65 -9.60 -2.83 -7.65
C ARG A 65 -9.25 -2.14 -6.35
N ALA A 66 -9.54 -2.76 -5.20
CA ALA A 66 -9.28 -2.18 -3.88
C ALA A 66 -7.80 -2.30 -3.45
N VAL A 67 -6.87 -2.17 -4.39
CA VAL A 67 -5.44 -2.37 -4.12
C VAL A 67 -4.81 -1.13 -3.51
N SER A 68 -4.01 -1.34 -2.47
CA SER A 68 -3.03 -0.37 -2.00
C SER A 68 -1.74 -1.10 -1.65
N ASN A 69 -0.60 -0.49 -1.95
CA ASN A 69 0.73 -1.03 -1.64
C ASN A 69 1.68 0.09 -1.22
N ILE A 70 2.75 -0.28 -0.54
CA ILE A 70 3.84 0.65 -0.22
C ILE A 70 5.19 -0.05 -0.33
N SER A 71 6.19 0.72 -0.76
CA SER A 71 7.57 0.26 -0.91
C SER A 71 8.52 1.02 0.01
N ASP A 72 9.75 0.53 0.14
CA ASP A 72 10.85 1.27 0.73
C ASP A 72 11.39 2.35 -0.23
N ALA A 73 12.37 3.13 0.22
CA ALA A 73 12.99 4.17 -0.59
C ALA A 73 13.71 3.65 -1.85
N ASN A 74 14.02 2.35 -1.90
CA ASN A 74 14.66 1.68 -3.04
C ASN A 74 13.63 1.04 -4.00
N GLY A 75 12.33 1.15 -3.71
CA GLY A 75 11.25 0.57 -4.51
C GLY A 75 10.91 -0.88 -4.14
N ASN A 76 11.56 -1.48 -3.15
CA ASN A 76 11.23 -2.83 -2.70
C ASN A 76 9.90 -2.81 -1.97
N ILE A 77 8.98 -3.71 -2.32
CA ILE A 77 7.69 -3.78 -1.66
C ILE A 77 7.85 -4.12 -0.16
N LEU A 78 7.09 -3.42 0.68
CA LEU A 78 7.00 -3.70 2.11
C LEU A 78 5.76 -4.56 2.39
N PHE A 79 4.59 -4.09 1.93
CA PHE A 79 3.32 -4.80 2.06
C PHE A 79 2.26 -4.23 1.12
N TYR A 80 1.17 -4.96 0.96
CA TYR A 80 0.04 -4.60 0.11
C TYR A 80 -1.26 -5.25 0.57
N THR A 81 -2.39 -4.72 0.12
CA THR A 81 -3.72 -5.23 0.46
C THR A 81 -4.66 -5.08 -0.71
N ASN A 82 -5.69 -5.92 -0.76
CA ASN A 82 -6.83 -5.83 -1.65
C ASN A 82 -8.15 -5.56 -0.90
N GLY A 83 -8.05 -5.12 0.36
CA GLY A 83 -9.20 -4.84 1.22
C GLY A 83 -9.73 -6.03 2.03
N ILE A 84 -9.21 -7.24 1.85
CA ILE A 84 -9.60 -8.43 2.64
C ILE A 84 -8.53 -8.81 3.67
N TYR A 85 -7.27 -8.74 3.27
CA TYR A 85 -6.14 -8.99 4.14
C TYR A 85 -4.94 -8.17 3.68
N ILE A 86 -3.95 -8.04 4.57
CA ILE A 86 -2.66 -7.42 4.31
C ILE A 86 -1.65 -8.55 4.04
N SER A 87 -0.96 -8.47 2.92
CA SER A 87 0.15 -9.34 2.58
C SER A 87 1.47 -8.62 2.79
N ASP A 88 2.45 -9.33 3.35
CA ASP A 88 3.81 -8.84 3.49
C ASP A 88 4.59 -8.93 2.16
N ALA A 89 5.88 -8.59 2.20
CA ALA A 89 6.75 -8.60 1.03
C ALA A 89 6.97 -10.00 0.40
N THR A 90 6.71 -11.11 1.12
CA THR A 90 6.84 -12.46 0.56
C THR A 90 5.61 -12.89 -0.21
N GLY A 91 4.50 -12.15 -0.07
CA GLY A 91 3.20 -12.53 -0.63
C GLY A 91 2.37 -13.41 0.30
N ASP A 92 2.82 -13.63 1.53
CA ASP A 92 2.06 -14.31 2.57
C ASP A 92 1.18 -13.30 3.33
N THR A 93 0.18 -13.80 4.05
CA THR A 93 -0.62 -12.94 4.93
C THR A 93 0.26 -12.44 6.08
N MET A 94 0.35 -11.13 6.24
CA MET A 94 1.09 -10.48 7.31
C MET A 94 0.57 -10.94 8.68
N GLN A 95 1.44 -11.00 9.69
CA GLN A 95 1.03 -11.33 11.05
C GLN A 95 -0.08 -10.37 11.52
N ASN A 96 -1.21 -10.93 11.98
CA ASN A 96 -2.44 -10.21 12.34
C ASN A 96 -3.08 -9.39 11.19
N GLY A 97 -2.69 -9.63 9.94
CA GLY A 97 -3.17 -8.90 8.77
C GLY A 97 -4.43 -9.48 8.11
N SER A 98 -5.06 -10.50 8.70
CA SER A 98 -6.29 -11.09 8.16
C SER A 98 -7.55 -10.39 8.66
N GLY A 99 -8.66 -10.57 7.95
CA GLY A 99 -9.98 -10.11 8.42
C GLY A 99 -10.20 -8.61 8.31
N LEU A 100 -9.53 -7.94 7.38
CA LEU A 100 -9.72 -6.52 7.12
C LEU A 100 -11.17 -6.26 6.66
N ASN A 101 -11.73 -5.12 7.07
CA ASN A 101 -13.07 -4.66 6.67
C ASN A 101 -14.21 -5.64 7.01
N PRO A 102 -14.48 -5.98 8.29
CA PRO A 102 -15.52 -6.94 8.64
C PRO A 102 -16.93 -6.44 8.29
N SER A 103 -17.50 -6.90 7.18
CA SER A 103 -18.90 -6.62 6.79
C SER A 103 -19.53 -7.80 6.03
N VAL A 104 -20.85 -7.77 5.89
CA VAL A 104 -21.57 -8.74 5.04
C VAL A 104 -21.13 -8.63 3.58
N TYR A 105 -20.81 -7.43 3.10
CA TYR A 105 -20.33 -7.22 1.74
C TYR A 105 -18.95 -7.84 1.53
N THR A 106 -18.03 -7.65 2.47
CA THR A 106 -16.69 -8.26 2.43
C THR A 106 -16.77 -9.79 2.36
N SER A 107 -17.75 -10.38 3.05
CA SER A 107 -18.00 -11.82 3.00
C SER A 107 -18.49 -12.32 1.64
N TRP A 108 -19.07 -11.46 0.79
CA TRP A 108 -19.44 -11.80 -0.58
C TRP A 108 -18.27 -11.78 -1.57
N TYR A 109 -17.15 -11.16 -1.17
CA TYR A 109 -15.96 -10.97 -1.99
C TYR A 109 -14.70 -11.42 -1.24
N PRO A 110 -14.60 -12.71 -0.87
CA PRO A 110 -13.52 -13.22 -0.04
C PRO A 110 -12.13 -13.09 -0.68
N ASP A 111 -12.07 -12.92 -2.00
CA ASP A 111 -10.80 -12.83 -2.73
C ASP A 111 -10.31 -11.39 -2.87
N GLY A 112 -11.15 -10.36 -2.75
CA GLY A 112 -10.75 -8.96 -2.97
C GLY A 112 -11.96 -8.02 -3.14
N LEU A 113 -11.94 -6.83 -2.51
CA LEU A 113 -13.08 -5.91 -2.58
C LEU A 113 -13.23 -5.26 -3.97
N PRO A 114 -14.43 -5.27 -4.58
CA PRO A 114 -14.66 -4.64 -5.89
C PRO A 114 -14.62 -3.10 -5.91
N PRO A 115 -15.12 -2.36 -4.91
CA PRO A 115 -15.08 -0.90 -5.00
C PRO A 115 -13.63 -0.37 -5.04
N PRO A 116 -13.28 0.53 -5.97
CA PRO A 116 -11.94 1.10 -6.02
C PRO A 116 -11.72 2.11 -4.88
N GLN A 117 -10.46 2.48 -4.63
CA GLN A 117 -10.08 3.54 -3.68
C GLN A 117 -10.52 3.30 -2.22
N MET A 118 -10.67 2.05 -1.83
CA MET A 118 -11.10 1.65 -0.48
C MET A 118 -9.97 1.55 0.54
N ASN A 119 -8.70 1.63 0.11
CA ASN A 119 -7.54 1.46 0.97
C ASN A 119 -6.51 2.56 0.68
N MET A 120 -5.89 3.09 1.73
CA MET A 120 -4.81 4.08 1.63
C MET A 120 -3.78 3.84 2.72
N ILE A 121 -2.51 3.73 2.33
CA ILE A 121 -1.40 3.57 3.26
C ILE A 121 -0.67 4.90 3.43
N ILE A 122 -0.46 5.33 4.67
CA ILE A 122 0.24 6.57 5.02
C ILE A 122 1.37 6.24 6.01
N PRO A 123 2.65 6.55 5.70
CA PRO A 123 3.75 6.41 6.67
C PRO A 123 3.54 7.31 7.89
N ASP A 124 3.92 6.82 9.07
CA ASP A 124 3.98 7.66 10.26
C ASP A 124 5.13 8.68 10.12
N PRO A 125 4.88 9.99 10.35
CA PRO A 125 5.89 11.02 10.18
C PRO A 125 6.97 11.03 11.28
N GLY A 126 6.69 10.41 12.43
CA GLY A 126 7.58 10.33 13.59
C GLY A 126 8.30 8.99 13.72
N ASN A 127 7.80 7.93 13.08
CA ASN A 127 8.40 6.59 13.12
C ASN A 127 8.44 5.93 11.73
N PRO A 128 9.63 5.71 11.13
CA PRO A 128 9.74 5.14 9.78
C PRO A 128 9.31 3.67 9.66
N ASP A 129 9.16 2.97 10.79
CA ASP A 129 8.72 1.58 10.81
C ASP A 129 7.19 1.45 10.92
N LEU A 130 6.47 2.55 11.18
CA LEU A 130 5.01 2.54 11.35
C LEU A 130 4.28 3.10 10.13
N TYR A 131 3.15 2.46 9.82
CA TYR A 131 2.26 2.85 8.73
C TYR A 131 0.81 2.77 9.18
N TYR A 132 0.02 3.77 8.82
CA TYR A 132 -1.43 3.74 8.97
C TYR A 132 -2.05 3.26 7.67
N LEU A 133 -2.80 2.17 7.73
CA LEU A 133 -3.69 1.74 6.67
C LEU A 133 -5.09 2.27 7.00
N PHE A 134 -5.58 3.25 6.25
CA PHE A 134 -6.98 3.64 6.25
C PHE A 134 -7.74 2.76 5.28
N HIS A 135 -8.87 2.23 5.72
CA HIS A 135 -9.65 1.31 4.89
C HIS A 135 -11.16 1.45 5.13
N THR A 136 -11.93 1.13 4.10
CA THR A 136 -13.39 1.20 4.10
C THR A 136 -14.01 0.00 3.38
N THR A 137 -15.30 -0.23 3.63
CA THR A 137 -16.10 -1.21 2.92
C THR A 137 -17.52 -0.71 2.69
N VAL A 138 -18.35 -1.56 2.11
CA VAL A 138 -19.79 -1.32 1.99
C VAL A 138 -20.47 -1.91 3.22
N ASP A 139 -20.78 -1.04 4.18
CA ASP A 139 -21.43 -1.41 5.44
C ASP A 139 -22.93 -1.68 5.25
N ASP A 140 -23.56 -1.01 4.28
CA ASP A 140 -24.98 -1.21 3.92
C ASP A 140 -25.13 -1.53 2.43
N PRO A 141 -24.98 -2.81 2.06
CA PRO A 141 -25.04 -3.21 0.66
C PRO A 141 -26.45 -3.34 0.10
N PHE A 142 -27.49 -3.23 0.92
CA PHE A 142 -28.88 -3.45 0.49
C PHE A 142 -29.63 -2.14 0.18
N SER A 143 -29.16 -1.00 0.67
CA SER A 143 -29.79 0.30 0.40
C SER A 143 -29.22 0.98 -0.85
N ALA A 144 -27.96 1.42 -0.79
CA ALA A 144 -27.30 2.21 -1.82
C ALA A 144 -25.78 1.96 -1.92
N LEU A 145 -25.29 0.81 -1.43
CA LEU A 145 -23.86 0.49 -1.31
C LEU A 145 -23.11 1.56 -0.49
N LEU A 146 -23.64 1.86 0.70
CA LEU A 146 -23.11 2.94 1.54
C LEU A 146 -21.94 2.44 2.40
N THR A 147 -20.92 3.29 2.48
CA THR A 147 -19.89 3.24 3.52
C THR A 147 -20.33 4.12 4.69
N ARG A 148 -20.24 3.58 5.90
CA ARG A 148 -20.59 4.27 7.16
C ARG A 148 -19.38 4.53 8.03
N TYR A 149 -18.36 3.69 7.90
CA TYR A 149 -17.19 3.76 8.77
C TYR A 149 -15.91 3.93 7.97
N LEU A 150 -15.04 4.81 8.46
CA LEU A 150 -13.63 4.81 8.12
C LEU A 150 -12.88 4.06 9.23
N TYR A 151 -12.26 2.95 8.85
CA TYR A 151 -11.42 2.15 9.73
C TYR A 151 -9.96 2.52 9.52
N TYR A 152 -9.12 2.26 10.52
CA TYR A 152 -7.68 2.24 10.32
C TYR A 152 -7.02 1.09 11.07
N SER A 153 -5.93 0.61 10.49
CA SER A 153 -5.03 -0.39 11.05
C SER A 153 -3.63 0.20 11.13
N ILE A 154 -2.86 -0.16 12.16
CA ILE A 154 -1.46 0.25 12.29
C ILE A 154 -0.58 -0.94 11.96
N VAL A 155 0.26 -0.79 10.94
CA VAL A 155 1.27 -1.78 10.52
C VAL A 155 2.62 -1.36 11.09
N ASP A 156 3.31 -2.28 11.75
CA ASP A 156 4.65 -2.10 12.30
C ASP A 156 5.65 -3.02 11.59
N MET A 157 6.48 -2.44 10.73
CA MET A 157 7.49 -3.14 9.93
C MET A 157 8.72 -3.57 10.75
N SER A 158 8.87 -3.10 12.00
CA SER A 158 9.94 -3.58 12.89
C SER A 158 9.67 -4.99 13.43
N GLN A 159 8.44 -5.49 13.28
CA GLN A 159 7.99 -6.78 13.78
C GLN A 159 8.23 -7.92 12.77
N ASN A 160 8.01 -9.16 13.22
CA ASN A 160 8.07 -10.37 12.41
C ASN A 160 9.35 -10.47 11.54
N SER A 161 10.51 -10.17 12.14
CA SER A 161 11.81 -10.18 11.44
C SER A 161 11.88 -9.28 10.20
N GLY A 162 11.14 -8.16 10.19
CA GLY A 162 11.10 -7.21 9.08
C GLY A 162 9.98 -7.48 8.06
N LEU A 163 9.18 -8.53 8.24
CA LEU A 163 7.98 -8.78 7.43
C LEU A 163 6.75 -8.03 7.95
N GLY A 164 6.86 -7.42 9.13
CA GLY A 164 5.82 -6.60 9.72
C GLY A 164 4.71 -7.39 10.41
N ALA A 165 3.97 -6.67 11.24
CA ALA A 165 2.76 -7.15 11.89
C ALA A 165 1.75 -6.01 12.03
N VAL A 166 0.47 -6.34 11.99
CA VAL A 166 -0.60 -5.40 12.35
C VAL A 166 -0.76 -5.39 13.86
N TYR A 167 -0.83 -4.21 14.47
CA TYR A 167 -1.22 -4.11 15.87
C TYR A 167 -2.60 -4.72 16.05
N PRO A 168 -2.80 -5.62 17.03
CA PRO A 168 -4.13 -6.12 17.35
C PRO A 168 -4.99 -4.92 17.76
N SER A 169 -5.96 -4.56 16.93
CA SER A 169 -6.81 -3.41 17.15
C SER A 169 -8.03 -3.79 17.99
N ASP A 170 -8.28 -3.01 19.05
CA ASP A 170 -9.64 -2.55 19.30
C ASP A 170 -9.96 -1.61 18.12
N GLU A 171 -10.68 -2.08 17.09
CA GLU A 171 -10.98 -1.31 15.88
C GLU A 171 -11.63 0.03 16.22
N LEU A 172 -10.88 1.12 16.10
CA LEU A 172 -11.42 2.47 16.22
C LEU A 172 -11.99 2.88 14.86
N HIS A 173 -13.30 3.01 14.79
CA HIS A 173 -14.03 3.46 13.61
C HIS A 173 -14.47 4.92 13.78
N LEU A 174 -14.36 5.69 12.70
CA LEU A 174 -14.98 7.01 12.58
C LEU A 174 -16.31 6.86 11.84
N ASP A 175 -17.41 7.24 12.49
CA ASP A 175 -18.74 7.30 11.88
C ASP A 175 -18.80 8.48 10.89
N LEU A 176 -19.25 8.20 9.67
CA LEU A 176 -19.35 9.14 8.56
C LEU A 176 -20.80 9.61 8.29
N SER A 177 -21.77 9.21 9.12
CA SER A 177 -23.20 9.53 8.95
C SER A 177 -23.64 10.91 9.42
#